data_AF-A0A7C8JYG5-F1
#
_entry.id   AF-A0A7C8JYG5-F1
#
_cell.length_a   1.000
_cell.length_b   1.000
_cell.length_c   1.000
_cell.angle_alpha   90.00
_cell.angle_beta   90.00
_cell.angle_gamma   90.00
#
_symmetry.space_group_name_H-M   'P 1'
#
loop_
_entity.id
_entity.type
_entity.pdbx_description
1 polymer ?
#
loop_
_entity_poly.entity_id
_entity_poly.type
_entity_poly.pdbx_seq_one_letter_code
_entity_poly.pdbx_strand_id
1 'polypeptide(L)'
;MVWELIFVISIRFTARNLQFTSQVTAIKMIWDCGEGDQPIGSIVVLDSSFSSVPIGILTSDRTNIYLEKLKLDSVASVVTISRGPPILGGNGISIVESWGTKTKYTQFSQVQPSSGNRNISPEIRRAPELVDSSGKYFERSRPQYELLGALSFVIVKTFSAVGKGQADDTVALNSALTSAASSGKVLWLPMGLYKVTGTLNVPAGTCLTGECWSQIVASGSFFANERRPQPLLKVGARDGQPGAAELSDIIVTTSTSSGPTGGAILVQWNLKSSSPGAAGMWDVLLRVGGAAGTNLQTAQCPKLSGVENNCIAAALMLHLTRQSAGYFENVWARVADHDLDTPAQTQISI
;
A
#
# COMPACT_ATOMS: atom_id res chain seq x y z
N MET A 1 -16.88 28.84 -12.64
CA MET A 1 -16.05 27.96 -13.49
C MET A 1 -14.78 27.68 -12.71
N VAL A 2 -14.57 26.45 -12.25
CA VAL A 2 -13.34 26.06 -11.55
C VAL A 2 -12.31 25.77 -12.63
N TRP A 3 -11.15 26.43 -12.57
CA TRP A 3 -10.17 26.39 -13.64
C TRP A 3 -9.39 25.07 -13.66
N GLU A 4 -9.01 24.55 -12.49
CA GLU A 4 -8.21 23.32 -12.33
C GLU A 4 -8.63 22.64 -11.00
N LEU A 5 -8.79 21.30 -10.97
CA LEU A 5 -9.26 20.60 -9.76
C LEU A 5 -8.12 19.98 -8.93
N ILE A 6 -7.13 19.37 -9.57
CA ILE A 6 -5.99 18.74 -8.88
C ILE A 6 -4.67 19.19 -9.50
N PHE A 7 -3.76 19.64 -8.64
CA PHE A 7 -2.34 19.85 -8.93
C PHE A 7 -1.54 18.71 -8.32
N VAL A 8 -0.69 18.07 -9.13
CA VAL A 8 0.17 16.99 -8.65
C VAL A 8 1.64 17.40 -8.76
N ILE A 9 2.30 17.43 -7.60
CA ILE A 9 3.74 17.58 -7.43
C ILE A 9 4.18 16.46 -6.48
N SER A 10 4.70 15.36 -7.01
CA SER A 10 5.12 14.23 -6.18
C SER A 10 6.15 13.39 -6.90
N ILE A 11 7.08 12.77 -6.16
CA ILE A 11 8.04 11.80 -6.73
C ILE A 11 7.29 10.61 -7.35
N ARG A 12 6.19 10.19 -6.73
CA ARG A 12 5.30 9.13 -7.20
C ARG A 12 3.98 9.20 -6.44
N PHE A 13 2.88 8.86 -7.10
CA PHE A 13 1.58 8.76 -6.44
C PHE A 13 0.70 7.74 -7.17
N THR A 14 -0.12 7.02 -6.43
CA THR A 14 -1.16 6.14 -7.00
C THR A 14 -2.50 6.75 -6.63
N ALA A 15 -3.28 7.12 -7.64
CA ALA A 15 -4.65 7.59 -7.47
C ALA A 15 -5.59 6.70 -8.27
N ARG A 16 -6.78 6.45 -7.72
CA ARG A 16 -7.82 5.63 -8.36
C ARG A 16 -9.20 6.17 -8.00
N ASN A 17 -10.21 5.75 -8.77
CA ASN A 17 -11.61 6.16 -8.62
C ASN A 17 -11.80 7.69 -8.49
N LEU A 18 -11.12 8.45 -9.36
CA LEU A 18 -11.28 9.91 -9.45
C LEU A 18 -12.30 10.27 -10.53
N GLN A 19 -13.22 11.18 -10.21
CA GLN A 19 -14.22 11.69 -11.14
C GLN A 19 -14.11 13.21 -11.29
N PHE A 20 -14.12 13.67 -12.54
CA PHE A 20 -14.03 15.09 -12.89
C PHE A 20 -15.15 15.44 -13.86
N THR A 21 -15.93 16.46 -13.52
CA THR A 21 -17.05 16.94 -14.36
C THR A 21 -16.90 18.44 -14.60
N SER A 22 -17.05 18.86 -15.85
CA SER A 22 -17.09 20.28 -16.26
C SER A 22 -15.88 21.12 -15.81
N GLN A 23 -14.67 20.56 -15.92
CA GLN A 23 -13.40 21.25 -15.63
C GLN A 23 -12.72 21.71 -16.93
N VAL A 24 -12.00 22.84 -16.88
CA VAL A 24 -11.13 23.24 -18.01
C VAL A 24 -9.92 22.31 -18.09
N THR A 25 -9.34 21.95 -16.95
CA THR A 25 -8.32 20.90 -16.82
C THR A 25 -8.61 20.06 -15.58
N ALA A 26 -8.82 18.76 -15.78
CA ALA A 26 -9.12 17.82 -14.68
C ALA A 26 -7.91 17.63 -13.76
N ILE A 27 -6.77 17.26 -14.34
CA ILE A 27 -5.51 17.01 -13.62
C ILE A 27 -4.41 17.81 -14.28
N LYS A 28 -3.74 18.64 -13.49
CA LYS A 28 -2.52 19.33 -13.89
C LYS A 28 -1.33 18.70 -13.18
N MET A 29 -0.64 17.85 -13.92
CA MET A 29 0.63 17.28 -13.48
C MET A 29 1.71 18.36 -13.64
N ILE A 30 2.31 18.79 -12.54
CA ILE A 30 3.37 19.81 -12.55
C ILE A 30 4.74 19.13 -12.58
N TRP A 31 4.95 18.11 -11.74
CA TRP A 31 6.23 17.39 -11.65
C TRP A 31 6.04 15.97 -11.08
N ASP A 32 6.68 14.97 -11.71
CA ASP A 32 6.85 13.61 -11.19
C ASP A 32 8.23 12.99 -11.47
N CYS A 33 9.15 13.08 -10.52
CA CYS A 33 10.51 12.51 -10.58
C CYS A 33 11.37 12.86 -11.80
N GLY A 34 10.90 13.75 -12.67
CA GLY A 34 11.60 14.15 -13.89
C GLY A 34 12.72 15.16 -13.61
N GLU A 35 13.74 15.15 -14.46
CA GLU A 35 14.94 16.01 -14.31
C GLU A 35 14.97 17.15 -15.34
N GLY A 36 15.54 18.29 -14.95
CA GLY A 36 15.75 19.46 -15.80
C GLY A 36 14.45 19.98 -16.43
N ASP A 37 14.45 20.17 -17.75
CA ASP A 37 13.30 20.64 -18.53
C ASP A 37 12.24 19.54 -18.81
N GLN A 38 12.36 18.37 -18.18
CA GLN A 38 11.35 17.31 -18.22
C GLN A 38 10.82 17.11 -16.80
N PRO A 39 9.87 17.93 -16.33
CA PRO A 39 9.38 17.81 -14.97
C PRO A 39 8.52 16.56 -14.77
N ILE A 40 7.92 16.03 -15.84
CA ILE A 40 7.05 14.84 -15.80
C ILE A 40 7.78 13.67 -16.47
N GLY A 41 8.22 12.70 -15.68
CA GLY A 41 8.88 11.46 -16.11
C GLY A 41 7.92 10.49 -16.81
N SER A 42 6.82 10.10 -16.15
CA SER A 42 5.91 9.07 -16.70
C SER A 42 4.52 9.06 -16.10
N ILE A 43 3.50 8.81 -16.92
CA ILE A 43 2.13 8.55 -16.47
C ILE A 43 1.62 7.18 -16.94
N VAL A 44 0.84 6.54 -16.08
CA VAL A 44 0.13 5.30 -16.36
C VAL A 44 -1.35 5.53 -16.10
N VAL A 45 -2.20 5.28 -17.11
CA VAL A 45 -3.65 5.44 -17.02
C VAL A 45 -4.31 4.11 -17.34
N LEU A 46 -4.94 3.51 -16.34
CA LEU A 46 -5.59 2.19 -16.43
C LEU A 46 -7.09 2.35 -16.19
N ASP A 47 -7.91 1.51 -16.84
CA ASP A 47 -9.34 1.29 -16.53
C ASP A 47 -10.21 2.55 -16.44
N SER A 48 -9.79 3.58 -17.17
CA SER A 48 -10.34 4.93 -17.13
C SER A 48 -11.28 5.19 -18.29
N SER A 49 -12.02 6.31 -18.22
CA SER A 49 -12.88 6.75 -19.31
C SER A 49 -12.77 8.25 -19.53
N PHE A 50 -12.62 8.65 -20.79
CA PHE A 50 -12.70 10.04 -21.22
C PHE A 50 -13.97 10.21 -22.06
N SER A 51 -14.85 11.14 -21.66
CA SER A 51 -16.09 11.46 -22.39
C SER A 51 -16.19 12.95 -22.65
N SER A 52 -16.52 13.32 -23.88
CA SER A 52 -16.77 14.71 -24.30
C SER A 52 -15.62 15.67 -23.98
N VAL A 53 -14.38 15.19 -24.13
CA VAL A 53 -13.17 16.00 -23.96
C VAL A 53 -12.46 16.23 -25.30
N PRO A 54 -12.07 17.46 -25.65
CA PRO A 54 -11.40 17.73 -26.92
C PRO A 54 -9.99 17.12 -26.97
N ILE A 55 -9.28 17.14 -25.84
CA ILE A 55 -7.94 16.56 -25.67
C ILE A 55 -7.95 15.76 -24.38
N GLY A 56 -7.64 14.47 -24.44
CA GLY A 56 -7.52 13.61 -23.26
C GLY A 56 -6.26 13.94 -22.44
N ILE A 57 -5.09 13.88 -23.07
CA ILE A 57 -3.78 14.12 -22.45
C ILE A 57 -3.00 15.10 -23.32
N LEU A 58 -2.58 16.21 -22.72
CA LEU A 58 -1.67 17.18 -23.32
C LEU A 58 -0.25 16.98 -22.75
N THR A 59 0.75 16.77 -23.60
CA THR A 59 2.12 16.46 -23.18
C THR A 59 3.17 17.32 -23.89
N SER A 60 4.37 17.45 -23.33
CA SER A 60 5.53 18.11 -23.95
C SER A 60 6.34 17.20 -24.90
N ASP A 61 5.84 16.00 -25.20
CA ASP A 61 6.54 14.90 -25.90
C ASP A 61 7.78 14.36 -25.16
N ARG A 62 7.94 14.70 -23.88
CA ARG A 62 9.04 14.14 -23.07
C ARG A 62 8.56 13.04 -22.12
N THR A 63 7.30 13.11 -21.69
CA THR A 63 6.68 12.15 -20.76
C THR A 63 6.48 10.77 -21.38
N ASN A 64 6.85 9.72 -20.65
CA ASN A 64 6.45 8.36 -20.99
C ASN A 64 4.98 8.15 -20.62
N ILE A 65 4.17 7.66 -21.55
CA ILE A 65 2.73 7.48 -21.33
C ILE A 65 2.41 6.02 -21.61
N TYR A 66 1.70 5.38 -20.69
CA TYR A 66 1.09 4.07 -20.88
C TYR A 66 -0.41 4.14 -20.61
N LEU A 67 -1.20 3.65 -21.56
CA LEU A 67 -2.66 3.62 -21.52
C LEU A 67 -3.13 2.17 -21.65
N GLU A 68 -4.05 1.75 -20.80
CA GLU A 68 -4.66 0.42 -20.86
C GLU A 68 -6.14 0.48 -20.53
N LYS A 69 -6.98 -0.19 -21.33
CA LYS A 69 -8.45 -0.22 -21.16
C LYS A 69 -9.07 1.18 -20.99
N LEU A 70 -8.59 2.16 -21.75
CA LEU A 70 -9.11 3.52 -21.72
C LEU A 70 -10.32 3.64 -22.65
N LYS A 71 -11.51 3.75 -22.07
CA LYS A 71 -12.76 3.95 -22.82
C LYS A 71 -12.87 5.39 -23.32
N LEU A 72 -13.28 5.56 -24.56
CA LEU A 72 -13.45 6.87 -25.18
C LEU A 72 -14.89 7.06 -25.64
N ASP A 73 -15.42 8.25 -25.42
CA ASP A 73 -16.69 8.70 -25.95
C ASP A 73 -16.56 10.16 -26.38
N SER A 74 -16.73 10.44 -27.67
CA SER A 74 -16.67 11.81 -28.20
C SER A 74 -15.36 12.54 -27.83
N VAL A 75 -14.21 11.86 -28.02
CA VAL A 75 -12.86 12.39 -27.76
C VAL A 75 -12.14 12.61 -29.09
N ALA A 76 -11.79 13.86 -29.41
CA ALA A 76 -11.15 14.17 -30.70
C ALA A 76 -9.70 13.68 -30.77
N SER A 77 -8.91 13.97 -29.73
CA SER A 77 -7.56 13.43 -29.57
C SER A 77 -7.32 12.91 -28.15
N VAL A 78 -6.75 11.70 -28.06
CA VAL A 78 -6.44 11.06 -26.78
C VAL A 78 -5.13 11.61 -26.23
N VAL A 79 -4.11 11.76 -27.06
CA VAL A 79 -2.80 12.29 -26.66
C VAL A 79 -2.30 13.29 -27.70
N THR A 80 -2.00 14.51 -27.26
CA THR A 80 -1.55 15.63 -28.09
C THR A 80 -0.26 16.24 -27.57
N ILE A 81 0.68 16.52 -28.47
CA ILE A 81 1.87 17.30 -28.13
C ILE A 81 1.47 18.79 -28.03
N SER A 82 1.85 19.46 -26.95
CA SER A 82 1.58 20.89 -26.77
C SER A 82 2.17 21.70 -27.91
N ARG A 83 1.33 22.50 -28.58
CA ARG A 83 1.64 23.25 -29.81
C ARG A 83 2.10 22.36 -31.00
N GLY A 84 1.83 21.06 -30.95
CA GLY A 84 2.17 20.08 -31.97
C GLY A 84 0.96 19.24 -32.40
N PRO A 85 1.19 18.21 -33.23
CA PRO A 85 0.13 17.34 -33.70
C PRO A 85 -0.35 16.35 -32.63
N PRO A 86 -1.55 15.76 -32.80
CA PRO A 86 -1.97 14.60 -32.04
C PRO A 86 -1.05 13.40 -32.33
N ILE A 87 -0.66 12.66 -31.29
CA ILE A 87 0.10 11.40 -31.41
C ILE A 87 -0.75 10.16 -31.15
N LEU A 88 -1.96 10.35 -30.61
CA LEU A 88 -3.03 9.36 -30.59
C LEU A 88 -4.36 10.07 -30.84
N GLY A 89 -4.98 9.82 -31.99
CA GLY A 89 -6.33 10.30 -32.32
C GLY A 89 -7.40 9.54 -31.53
N GLY A 90 -8.58 10.13 -31.35
CA GLY A 90 -9.72 9.46 -30.69
C GLY A 90 -10.90 9.14 -31.63
N ASN A 91 -10.93 9.76 -32.83
CA ASN A 91 -12.00 9.53 -33.81
C ASN A 91 -12.09 8.07 -34.24
N GLY A 92 -13.27 7.46 -34.08
CA GLY A 92 -13.53 6.06 -34.46
C GLY A 92 -12.97 5.01 -33.49
N ILE A 93 -12.38 5.43 -32.35
CA ILE A 93 -11.87 4.54 -31.32
C ILE A 93 -12.83 4.58 -30.13
N SER A 94 -13.43 3.44 -29.80
CA SER A 94 -14.29 3.29 -28.60
C SER A 94 -13.48 2.92 -27.35
N ILE A 95 -12.36 2.22 -27.53
CA ILE A 95 -11.46 1.79 -26.46
C ILE A 95 -10.01 1.74 -26.95
N VAL A 96 -9.10 2.26 -26.13
CA VAL A 96 -7.65 2.03 -26.28
C VAL A 96 -7.30 0.84 -25.40
N GLU A 97 -7.09 -0.32 -26.01
CA GLU A 97 -6.84 -1.57 -25.29
C GLU A 97 -5.51 -1.56 -24.54
N SER A 98 -4.41 -1.27 -25.26
CA SER A 98 -3.08 -1.09 -24.68
C SER A 98 -2.22 -0.28 -25.65
N TRP A 99 -1.65 0.83 -25.18
CA TRP A 99 -0.85 1.75 -25.98
C TRP A 99 0.23 2.41 -25.13
N GLY A 100 1.39 2.68 -25.71
CA GLY A 100 2.44 3.42 -25.01
C GLY A 100 3.35 4.22 -25.92
N THR A 101 4.13 5.12 -25.31
CA THR A 101 5.15 5.93 -25.97
C THR A 101 6.57 5.44 -25.67
N LYS A 102 7.52 5.96 -26.46
CA LYS A 102 8.97 5.79 -26.25
C LYS A 102 9.42 4.33 -26.33
N THR A 103 10.13 3.83 -25.33
CA THR A 103 10.93 2.60 -25.43
C THR A 103 10.19 1.39 -24.91
N LYS A 104 10.06 0.35 -25.74
CA LYS A 104 9.55 -0.97 -25.36
C LYS A 104 10.66 -2.02 -25.45
N TYR A 105 10.76 -2.83 -24.39
CA TYR A 105 11.60 -4.02 -24.33
C TYR A 105 10.72 -5.27 -24.48
N THR A 106 11.06 -6.18 -25.39
CA THR A 106 10.22 -7.34 -25.75
C THR A 106 10.82 -8.69 -25.34
N GLN A 107 12.13 -8.78 -25.10
CA GLN A 107 12.81 -10.02 -24.70
C GLN A 107 14.01 -9.72 -23.79
N PHE A 108 14.25 -10.60 -22.81
CA PHE A 108 15.35 -10.48 -21.83
C PHE A 108 16.75 -10.65 -22.47
N SER A 109 16.86 -11.43 -23.53
CA SER A 109 18.14 -11.80 -24.19
C SER A 109 18.44 -11.02 -25.46
N GLN A 110 17.47 -10.30 -26.02
CA GLN A 110 17.63 -9.42 -27.18
C GLN A 110 17.10 -8.04 -26.81
N VAL A 111 17.98 -7.21 -26.25
CA VAL A 111 17.71 -5.79 -26.00
C VAL A 111 17.80 -5.05 -27.33
N GLN A 112 16.86 -5.30 -28.24
CA GLN A 112 16.60 -4.42 -29.37
C GLN A 112 15.39 -3.56 -28.98
N PRO A 113 15.61 -2.42 -28.29
CA PRO A 113 14.53 -1.55 -27.90
C PRO A 113 13.83 -1.08 -29.16
N SER A 114 12.52 -1.25 -29.21
CA SER A 114 11.72 -0.55 -30.21
C SER A 114 11.32 0.79 -29.62
N SER A 115 11.59 1.89 -30.34
CA SER A 115 11.16 3.26 -29.97
C SER A 115 9.92 3.68 -30.76
N GLY A 116 9.06 4.50 -30.18
CA GLY A 116 7.92 5.12 -30.86
C GLY A 116 6.57 4.89 -30.19
N ASN A 117 5.56 5.55 -30.72
CA ASN A 117 4.21 5.59 -30.17
C ASN A 117 3.35 4.54 -30.88
N ARG A 118 2.84 3.55 -30.15
CA ARG A 118 2.13 2.41 -30.78
C ARG A 118 1.24 1.65 -29.82
N ASN A 119 0.29 0.93 -30.39
CA ASN A 119 -0.43 -0.13 -29.69
C ASN A 119 0.55 -1.19 -29.20
N ILE A 120 0.32 -1.69 -28.00
CA ILE A 120 1.11 -2.75 -27.40
C ILE A 120 0.43 -4.09 -27.72
N SER A 121 1.18 -4.93 -28.43
CA SER A 121 0.78 -6.29 -28.81
C SER A 121 1.84 -7.31 -28.38
N PRO A 122 1.44 -8.53 -27.95
CA PRO A 122 0.06 -8.93 -27.69
C PRO A 122 -0.55 -8.12 -26.52
N GLU A 123 -1.88 -8.08 -26.46
CA GLU A 123 -2.59 -7.40 -25.36
C GLU A 123 -2.15 -7.98 -24.00
N ILE A 124 -2.06 -7.10 -22.99
CA ILE A 124 -1.74 -7.52 -21.63
C ILE A 124 -2.83 -8.46 -21.13
N ARG A 125 -2.43 -9.70 -20.83
CA ARG A 125 -3.31 -10.69 -20.21
C ARG A 125 -3.44 -10.40 -18.73
N ARG A 126 -4.65 -10.04 -18.29
CA ARG A 126 -4.99 -9.96 -16.86
C ARG A 126 -5.43 -11.33 -16.36
N ALA A 127 -4.87 -11.76 -15.24
CA ALA A 127 -5.35 -12.96 -14.57
C ALA A 127 -6.79 -12.73 -14.09
N PRO A 128 -7.73 -13.67 -14.30
CA PRO A 128 -9.13 -13.51 -13.90
C PRO A 128 -9.30 -13.19 -12.40
N GLU A 129 -8.38 -13.66 -11.57
CA GLU A 129 -8.39 -13.44 -10.12
C GLU A 129 -8.05 -11.99 -9.72
N LEU A 130 -7.51 -11.18 -10.63
CA LEU A 130 -7.14 -9.78 -10.39
C LEU A 130 -8.17 -8.77 -10.86
N VAL A 131 -9.22 -9.21 -11.55
CA VAL A 131 -10.20 -8.33 -12.19
C VAL A 131 -11.59 -8.50 -11.59
N ASP A 132 -12.39 -7.45 -11.67
CA ASP A 132 -13.82 -7.47 -11.35
C ASP A 132 -14.65 -8.05 -12.51
N SER A 133 -15.97 -8.11 -12.32
CA SER A 133 -16.91 -8.61 -13.33
C SER A 133 -16.96 -7.78 -14.62
N SER A 134 -16.43 -6.55 -14.61
CA SER A 134 -16.30 -5.69 -15.78
C SER A 134 -14.96 -5.86 -16.51
N GLY A 135 -14.04 -6.67 -15.95
CA GLY A 135 -12.69 -6.89 -16.49
C GLY A 135 -11.66 -5.81 -16.09
N LYS A 136 -12.06 -4.84 -15.25
CA LYS A 136 -11.15 -3.85 -14.65
C LYS A 136 -10.38 -4.49 -13.50
N TYR A 137 -9.19 -3.98 -13.18
CA TYR A 137 -8.53 -4.40 -11.95
C TYR A 137 -9.45 -4.17 -10.76
N PHE A 138 -9.61 -5.20 -9.93
CA PHE A 138 -10.46 -5.12 -8.76
C PHE A 138 -9.93 -4.04 -7.82
N GLU A 139 -10.81 -3.14 -7.40
CA GLU A 139 -10.50 -2.12 -6.40
C GLU A 139 -11.49 -2.15 -5.24
N ARG A 140 -11.00 -1.81 -4.05
CA ARG A 140 -11.82 -1.67 -2.84
C ARG A 140 -11.22 -0.59 -1.94
N SER A 141 -12.00 0.45 -1.67
CA SER A 141 -11.62 1.48 -0.70
C SER A 141 -11.64 0.97 0.73
N ARG A 142 -10.86 1.64 1.59
CA ARG A 142 -10.81 1.36 3.01
C ARG A 142 -12.23 1.28 3.61
N PRO A 143 -12.59 0.19 4.29
CA PRO A 143 -13.87 0.12 5.00
C PRO A 143 -13.89 1.12 6.16
N GLN A 144 -14.94 1.95 6.26
CA GLN A 144 -15.13 2.87 7.39
C GLN A 144 -16.32 2.48 8.29
N TYR A 145 -17.02 1.39 7.96
CA TYR A 145 -18.09 0.81 8.76
C TYR A 145 -19.25 1.77 9.04
N GLU A 146 -19.59 2.63 8.09
CA GLU A 146 -20.52 3.77 8.23
C GLU A 146 -21.93 3.37 8.69
N LEU A 147 -22.35 2.13 8.41
CA LEU A 147 -23.67 1.60 8.76
C LEU A 147 -23.70 0.87 10.12
N LEU A 148 -22.55 0.68 10.77
CA LEU A 148 -22.46 -0.03 12.04
C LEU A 148 -22.69 0.92 13.22
N GLY A 149 -23.61 0.55 14.12
CA GLY A 149 -23.75 1.23 15.41
C GLY A 149 -22.63 0.86 16.39
N ALA A 150 -22.43 1.67 17.44
CA ALA A 150 -21.36 1.50 18.43
C ALA A 150 -21.29 0.10 19.07
N LEU A 151 -22.44 -0.59 19.23
CA LEU A 151 -22.50 -1.95 19.78
C LEU A 151 -21.86 -3.02 18.88
N SER A 152 -21.57 -2.69 17.62
CA SER A 152 -20.87 -3.54 16.65
C SER A 152 -19.35 -3.49 16.82
N PHE A 153 -18.86 -2.66 17.75
CA PHE A 153 -17.44 -2.53 18.03
C PHE A 153 -17.09 -3.21 19.36
N VAL A 154 -15.90 -3.81 19.39
CA VAL A 154 -15.26 -4.35 20.58
C VAL A 154 -14.04 -3.49 20.85
N ILE A 155 -13.95 -2.89 22.03
CA ILE A 155 -12.82 -2.03 22.40
C ILE A 155 -11.75 -2.90 23.06
N VAL A 156 -10.53 -2.90 22.54
CA VAL A 156 -9.44 -3.76 23.08
C VAL A 156 -9.24 -3.62 24.60
N LYS A 157 -9.51 -2.43 25.16
CA LYS A 157 -9.32 -2.12 26.59
C LYS A 157 -10.23 -2.95 27.49
N THR A 158 -11.37 -3.44 27.00
CA THR A 158 -12.25 -4.34 27.78
C THR A 158 -11.61 -5.71 28.03
N PHE A 159 -10.52 -6.03 27.34
CA PHE A 159 -9.69 -7.23 27.54
C PHE A 159 -8.42 -6.93 28.35
N SER A 160 -8.38 -5.80 29.05
CA SER A 160 -7.26 -5.36 29.88
C SER A 160 -5.97 -5.01 29.13
N ALA A 161 -6.04 -4.77 27.82
CA ALA A 161 -4.90 -4.22 27.07
C ALA A 161 -4.58 -2.80 27.56
N VAL A 162 -3.32 -2.54 27.89
CA VAL A 162 -2.88 -1.28 28.51
C VAL A 162 -2.51 -0.24 27.45
N GLY A 163 -1.82 -0.62 26.38
CA GLY A 163 -1.48 0.26 25.25
C GLY A 163 -0.51 1.40 25.60
N LYS A 164 0.37 1.21 26.60
CA LYS A 164 1.36 2.21 27.06
C LYS A 164 2.81 1.85 26.75
N GLY A 165 3.05 0.78 25.98
CA GLY A 165 4.37 0.33 25.53
C GLY A 165 5.19 -0.43 26.59
N GLN A 166 4.71 -0.52 27.83
CA GLN A 166 5.42 -1.16 28.93
C GLN A 166 4.84 -2.53 29.30
N ALA A 167 3.53 -2.61 29.53
CA ALA A 167 2.85 -3.87 29.85
C ALA A 167 2.81 -4.78 28.61
N ASP A 168 2.82 -6.08 28.83
CA ASP A 168 2.63 -7.06 27.77
C ASP A 168 1.14 -7.25 27.47
N ASP A 169 0.71 -6.79 26.29
CA ASP A 169 -0.67 -6.83 25.84
C ASP A 169 -1.00 -8.08 25.00
N THR A 170 -0.08 -9.05 24.89
CA THR A 170 -0.22 -10.23 24.00
C THR A 170 -1.48 -11.04 24.27
N VAL A 171 -1.75 -11.35 25.55
CA VAL A 171 -2.92 -12.17 25.96
C VAL A 171 -4.22 -11.39 25.73
N ALA A 172 -4.24 -10.11 26.10
CA ALA A 172 -5.38 -9.23 25.94
C ALA A 172 -5.76 -9.07 24.45
N LEU A 173 -4.78 -8.81 23.59
CA LEU A 173 -4.98 -8.65 22.15
C LEU A 173 -5.46 -9.93 21.46
N ASN A 174 -4.85 -11.08 21.76
CA ASN A 174 -5.32 -12.37 21.20
C ASN A 174 -6.78 -12.67 21.63
N SER A 175 -7.13 -12.35 22.88
CA SER A 175 -8.50 -12.53 23.38
C SER A 175 -9.48 -11.60 22.68
N ALA A 176 -9.10 -10.34 22.47
CA ALA A 176 -9.92 -9.36 21.77
C ALA A 176 -10.11 -9.72 20.28
N LEU A 177 -9.04 -10.13 19.59
CA LEU A 177 -9.09 -10.60 18.19
C LEU A 177 -10.02 -11.80 18.03
N THR A 178 -9.91 -12.78 18.94
CA THR A 178 -10.77 -13.96 18.96
C THR A 178 -12.23 -13.58 19.20
N SER A 179 -12.50 -12.73 20.20
CA SER A 179 -13.85 -12.30 20.54
C SER A 179 -14.51 -11.53 19.40
N ALA A 180 -13.80 -10.57 18.80
CA ALA A 180 -14.29 -9.77 17.67
C ALA A 180 -14.63 -10.66 16.47
N ALA A 181 -13.74 -11.57 16.09
CA ALA A 181 -13.98 -12.52 15.00
C ALA A 181 -15.20 -13.43 15.28
N SER A 182 -15.29 -14.00 16.49
CA SER A 182 -16.39 -14.91 16.85
C SER A 182 -17.75 -14.23 16.92
N SER A 183 -17.77 -12.91 17.20
CA SER A 183 -19.00 -12.13 17.34
C SER A 183 -19.36 -11.33 16.08
N GLY A 184 -18.54 -11.43 15.02
CA GLY A 184 -18.72 -10.65 13.79
C GLY A 184 -18.62 -9.14 14.01
N LYS A 185 -17.86 -8.71 15.01
CA LYS A 185 -17.69 -7.31 15.40
C LYS A 185 -16.35 -6.75 14.93
N VAL A 186 -16.29 -5.42 14.83
CA VAL A 186 -15.04 -4.71 14.54
C VAL A 186 -14.25 -4.53 15.83
N LEU A 187 -13.03 -5.04 15.88
CA LEU A 187 -12.09 -4.72 16.94
C LEU A 187 -11.58 -3.30 16.74
N TRP A 188 -11.88 -2.43 17.69
CA TRP A 188 -11.35 -1.07 17.75
C TRP A 188 -10.14 -1.02 18.68
N LEU A 189 -9.03 -0.55 18.13
CA LEU A 189 -7.76 -0.39 18.82
C LEU A 189 -7.53 1.12 19.07
N PRO A 190 -7.74 1.65 20.29
CA PRO A 190 -7.45 3.04 20.61
C PRO A 190 -5.97 3.36 20.39
N MET A 191 -5.64 4.64 20.17
CA MET A 191 -4.28 5.12 20.04
C MET A 191 -3.40 4.63 21.21
N GLY A 192 -2.20 4.14 20.91
CA GLY A 192 -1.31 3.64 21.94
C GLY A 192 -0.19 2.74 21.41
N LEU A 193 0.70 2.35 22.31
CA LEU A 193 1.77 1.39 22.08
C LEU A 193 1.40 0.06 22.75
N TYR A 194 1.04 -0.94 21.96
CA TYR A 194 0.66 -2.25 22.47
C TYR A 194 1.86 -3.19 22.32
N LYS A 195 2.65 -3.32 23.39
CA LYS A 195 3.82 -4.21 23.40
C LYS A 195 3.34 -5.65 23.43
N VAL A 196 3.88 -6.48 22.56
CA VAL A 196 3.59 -7.90 22.52
C VAL A 196 4.88 -8.71 22.45
N THR A 197 4.92 -9.81 23.19
CA THR A 197 6.09 -10.70 23.32
C THR A 197 5.82 -12.09 22.72
N GLY A 198 4.73 -12.22 21.95
CA GLY A 198 4.37 -13.42 21.22
C GLY A 198 3.51 -13.10 20.00
N THR A 199 3.23 -14.13 19.19
CA THR A 199 2.37 -14.00 18.01
C THR A 199 0.94 -13.59 18.39
N LEU A 200 0.40 -12.62 17.67
CA LEU A 200 -1.02 -12.32 17.61
C LEU A 200 -1.65 -13.11 16.47
N ASN A 201 -2.55 -14.01 16.82
CA ASN A 201 -3.33 -14.78 15.84
C ASN A 201 -4.53 -13.93 15.44
N VAL A 202 -4.63 -13.59 14.16
CA VAL A 202 -5.76 -12.86 13.59
C VAL A 202 -6.65 -13.88 12.88
N PRO A 203 -7.79 -14.28 13.46
CA PRO A 203 -8.68 -15.27 12.85
C PRO A 203 -9.25 -14.81 11.51
N ALA A 204 -9.70 -15.77 10.70
CA ALA A 204 -10.57 -15.45 9.58
C ALA A 204 -11.87 -14.81 10.09
N GLY A 205 -12.35 -13.77 9.40
CA GLY A 205 -13.51 -12.96 9.77
C GLY A 205 -13.18 -11.76 10.66
N THR A 206 -11.92 -11.53 11.03
CA THR A 206 -11.55 -10.35 11.83
C THR A 206 -11.67 -9.06 11.02
N CYS A 207 -12.40 -8.09 11.57
CA CYS A 207 -12.27 -6.68 11.22
C CYS A 207 -11.54 -5.96 12.36
N LEU A 208 -10.40 -5.32 12.08
CA LEU A 208 -9.59 -4.54 13.02
C LEU A 208 -9.38 -3.15 12.44
N THR A 209 -9.64 -2.12 13.24
CA THR A 209 -9.34 -0.74 12.89
C THR A 209 -8.71 -0.02 14.08
N GLY A 210 -7.70 0.80 13.82
CA GLY A 210 -7.05 1.62 14.82
C GLY A 210 -7.61 3.04 14.91
N GLU A 211 -7.25 3.74 15.98
CA GLU A 211 -7.47 5.16 16.15
C GLU A 211 -6.14 5.89 15.90
N CYS A 212 -6.00 6.48 14.70
CA CYS A 212 -4.85 7.29 14.26
C CYS A 212 -3.48 6.60 14.38
N TRP A 213 -2.90 6.57 15.58
CA TRP A 213 -1.53 6.15 15.87
C TRP A 213 -1.47 4.89 16.74
N SER A 214 -2.26 3.89 16.36
CA SER A 214 -2.36 2.61 17.07
C SER A 214 -1.24 1.67 16.67
N GLN A 215 -0.29 1.42 17.57
CA GLN A 215 0.95 0.69 17.28
C GLN A 215 0.98 -0.67 17.97
N ILE A 216 1.14 -1.74 17.19
CA ILE A 216 1.42 -3.08 17.70
C ILE A 216 2.94 -3.28 17.63
N VAL A 217 3.56 -3.51 18.79
CA VAL A 217 5.02 -3.45 18.96
C VAL A 217 5.55 -4.82 19.34
N ALA A 218 6.18 -5.54 18.40
CA ALA A 218 6.94 -6.75 18.73
C ALA A 218 8.13 -6.40 19.62
N SER A 219 8.29 -7.12 20.72
CA SER A 219 9.42 -6.95 21.63
C SER A 219 9.75 -8.25 22.37
N GLY A 220 10.98 -8.36 22.87
CA GLY A 220 11.40 -9.50 23.67
C GLY A 220 11.93 -10.70 22.88
N SER A 221 12.45 -11.67 23.62
CA SER A 221 13.27 -12.77 23.09
C SER A 221 12.56 -13.73 22.14
N PHE A 222 11.22 -13.77 22.15
CA PHE A 222 10.42 -14.55 21.19
C PHE A 222 10.73 -14.17 19.74
N PHE A 223 11.06 -12.90 19.50
CA PHE A 223 11.38 -12.36 18.18
C PHE A 223 12.89 -12.20 17.92
N ALA A 224 13.77 -12.74 18.77
CA ALA A 224 15.20 -12.45 18.67
C ALA A 224 15.94 -13.25 17.58
N ASN A 225 15.49 -14.47 17.26
CA ASN A 225 16.26 -15.40 16.45
C ASN A 225 15.99 -15.27 14.94
N GLU A 226 16.89 -14.60 14.22
CA GLU A 226 16.87 -14.43 12.75
C GLU A 226 16.83 -15.77 11.97
N ARG A 227 17.42 -16.84 12.52
CA ARG A 227 17.43 -18.17 11.88
C ARG A 227 16.14 -18.93 12.10
N ARG A 228 15.28 -18.47 13.01
CA ARG A 228 13.98 -19.06 13.35
C ARG A 228 12.91 -17.97 13.47
N PRO A 229 12.68 -17.19 12.41
CA PRO A 229 11.86 -16.00 12.49
C PRO A 229 10.41 -16.34 12.86
N GLN A 230 9.77 -15.46 13.64
CA GLN A 230 8.42 -15.65 14.18
C GLN A 230 7.48 -14.54 13.71
N PRO A 231 6.23 -14.85 13.32
CA PRO A 231 5.25 -13.85 12.97
C PRO A 231 4.75 -13.08 14.19
N LEU A 232 4.71 -11.76 14.09
CA LEU A 232 4.03 -10.86 15.00
C LEU A 232 2.53 -10.94 14.74
N LEU A 233 2.05 -10.50 13.57
CA LEU A 233 0.67 -10.72 13.14
C LEU A 233 0.59 -11.95 12.24
N LYS A 234 -0.10 -13.00 12.70
CA LYS A 234 -0.39 -14.19 11.89
C LYS A 234 -1.84 -14.13 11.43
N VAL A 235 -2.06 -13.69 10.19
CA VAL A 235 -3.39 -13.52 9.58
C VAL A 235 -3.83 -14.81 8.93
N GLY A 236 -4.86 -15.45 9.51
CA GLY A 236 -5.25 -16.81 9.17
C GLY A 236 -4.39 -17.87 9.86
N ALA A 237 -5.01 -18.99 10.23
CA ALA A 237 -4.38 -20.04 11.02
C ALA A 237 -3.40 -20.90 10.19
N ARG A 238 -3.67 -21.08 8.89
CA ARG A 238 -2.90 -21.94 7.96
C ARG A 238 -2.85 -21.37 6.54
N ASP A 239 -1.78 -21.70 5.81
CA ASP A 239 -1.58 -21.30 4.41
C ASP A 239 -2.79 -21.67 3.54
N GLY A 240 -3.27 -20.72 2.76
CA GLY A 240 -4.40 -20.89 1.86
C GLY A 240 -5.75 -21.01 2.54
N GLN A 241 -5.88 -20.72 3.85
CA GLN A 241 -7.18 -20.76 4.54
C GLN A 241 -8.16 -19.79 3.87
N PRO A 242 -9.30 -20.27 3.34
CA PRO A 242 -10.32 -19.39 2.80
C PRO A 242 -10.90 -18.50 3.91
N GLY A 243 -11.07 -17.21 3.63
CA GLY A 243 -11.73 -16.30 4.57
C GLY A 243 -11.64 -14.83 4.19
N ALA A 244 -12.19 -14.00 5.06
CA ALA A 244 -12.10 -12.55 5.04
C ALA A 244 -11.22 -12.06 6.20
N ALA A 245 -10.65 -10.87 6.08
CA ALA A 245 -10.05 -10.14 7.18
C ALA A 245 -9.81 -8.69 6.74
N GLU A 246 -10.13 -7.73 7.59
CA GLU A 246 -9.96 -6.31 7.28
C GLU A 246 -9.08 -5.69 8.35
N LEU A 247 -7.87 -5.26 8.00
CA LEU A 247 -6.98 -4.54 8.91
C LEU A 247 -6.82 -3.11 8.42
N SER A 248 -7.03 -2.13 9.29
CA SER A 248 -6.94 -0.72 8.91
C SER A 248 -6.41 0.19 10.01
N ASP A 249 -5.79 1.31 9.63
CA ASP A 249 -5.37 2.39 10.53
C ASP A 249 -4.48 1.91 11.69
N ILE A 250 -3.57 0.98 11.42
CA ILE A 250 -2.62 0.44 12.39
C ILE A 250 -1.18 0.57 11.92
N ILE A 251 -0.28 0.71 12.89
CA ILE A 251 1.16 0.62 12.69
C ILE A 251 1.63 -0.69 13.32
N VAL A 252 2.40 -1.47 12.58
CA VAL A 252 3.05 -2.68 13.06
C VAL A 252 4.56 -2.42 13.09
N THR A 253 5.18 -2.55 14.25
CA THR A 253 6.58 -2.18 14.46
C THR A 253 7.29 -3.14 15.41
N THR A 254 8.62 -3.01 15.49
CA THR A 254 9.44 -3.66 16.51
C THR A 254 9.96 -2.65 17.54
N SER A 255 10.37 -3.16 18.70
CA SER A 255 11.10 -2.42 19.71
C SER A 255 12.16 -3.28 20.37
N THR A 256 13.40 -2.81 20.35
CA THR A 256 14.53 -3.50 21.00
C THR A 256 14.69 -3.17 22.48
N SER A 257 13.76 -2.38 23.05
CA SER A 257 13.80 -1.95 24.46
C SER A 257 13.81 -3.09 25.46
N SER A 258 13.24 -4.25 25.10
CA SER A 258 13.19 -5.46 25.93
C SER A 258 13.99 -6.63 25.33
N GLY A 259 14.93 -6.35 24.43
CA GLY A 259 15.80 -7.34 23.77
C GLY A 259 15.70 -7.33 22.25
N PRO A 260 16.58 -8.06 21.54
CA PRO A 260 16.64 -8.06 20.08
C PRO A 260 15.36 -8.57 19.43
N THR A 261 15.03 -8.04 18.25
CA THR A 261 13.84 -8.42 17.47
C THR A 261 14.17 -8.83 16.03
N GLY A 262 15.44 -9.16 15.74
CA GLY A 262 15.92 -9.51 14.41
C GLY A 262 15.19 -10.69 13.74
N GLY A 263 14.55 -11.56 14.51
CA GLY A 263 13.69 -12.65 14.02
C GLY A 263 12.22 -12.28 13.81
N ALA A 264 11.81 -11.02 13.93
CA ALA A 264 10.40 -10.64 13.73
C ALA A 264 9.99 -10.72 12.25
N ILE A 265 8.85 -11.36 11.97
CA ILE A 265 8.07 -11.18 10.75
C ILE A 265 6.87 -10.30 11.11
N LEU A 266 6.82 -9.04 10.69
CA LEU A 266 5.77 -8.13 11.18
C LEU A 266 4.36 -8.63 10.84
N VAL A 267 4.14 -9.03 9.58
CA VAL A 267 2.88 -9.63 9.13
C VAL A 267 3.17 -10.89 8.33
N GLN A 268 2.61 -12.01 8.76
CA GLN A 268 2.47 -13.21 7.95
C GLN A 268 1.00 -13.37 7.53
N TRP A 269 0.77 -13.29 6.22
CA TRP A 269 -0.53 -13.41 5.60
C TRP A 269 -0.73 -14.82 5.07
N ASN A 270 -1.62 -15.59 5.71
CA ASN A 270 -1.93 -16.97 5.32
C ASN A 270 -3.28 -17.11 4.63
N LEU A 271 -4.19 -16.14 4.80
CA LEU A 271 -5.53 -16.21 4.23
C LEU A 271 -5.47 -16.20 2.72
N LYS A 272 -6.32 -17.03 2.11
CA LYS A 272 -6.76 -16.90 0.73
C LYS A 272 -8.09 -16.17 0.74
N SER A 273 -8.11 -14.93 0.25
CA SER A 273 -9.33 -14.12 0.20
C SER A 273 -10.50 -14.91 -0.41
N SER A 274 -11.62 -14.98 0.30
CA SER A 274 -12.81 -15.75 -0.12
C SER A 274 -13.53 -15.14 -1.33
N SER A 275 -13.37 -13.84 -1.53
CA SER A 275 -13.75 -13.08 -2.72
C SER A 275 -12.76 -11.91 -2.89
N PRO A 276 -12.67 -11.27 -4.07
CA PRO A 276 -11.79 -10.12 -4.26
C PRO A 276 -12.02 -9.06 -3.16
N GLY A 277 -10.94 -8.62 -2.52
CA GLY A 277 -10.98 -7.61 -1.46
C GLY A 277 -11.55 -8.02 -0.10
N ALA A 278 -12.08 -9.24 0.08
CA ALA A 278 -12.62 -9.67 1.38
C ALA A 278 -11.54 -9.82 2.46
N ALA A 279 -10.32 -10.19 2.07
CA ALA A 279 -9.16 -10.19 2.93
C ALA A 279 -8.17 -9.11 2.45
N GLY A 280 -7.87 -8.12 3.29
CA GLY A 280 -6.94 -7.05 2.94
C GLY A 280 -6.48 -6.15 4.07
N MET A 281 -5.57 -5.24 3.73
CA MET A 281 -5.06 -4.18 4.60
C MET A 281 -5.17 -2.82 3.91
N TRP A 282 -5.60 -1.80 4.67
CA TRP A 282 -5.74 -0.42 4.22
C TRP A 282 -5.13 0.53 5.23
N ASP A 283 -4.30 1.49 4.81
CA ASP A 283 -3.66 2.46 5.73
C ASP A 283 -2.87 1.73 6.86
N VAL A 284 -2.10 0.71 6.48
CA VAL A 284 -1.27 -0.06 7.42
C VAL A 284 0.21 0.23 7.21
N LEU A 285 0.86 0.77 8.23
CA LEU A 285 2.29 1.07 8.20
C LEU A 285 3.07 -0.08 8.86
N LEU A 286 3.92 -0.76 8.09
CA LEU A 286 4.89 -1.72 8.62
C LEU A 286 6.22 -0.96 8.80
N ARG A 287 6.46 -0.44 10.00
CA ARG A 287 7.62 0.41 10.28
C ARG A 287 8.63 -0.35 11.13
N VAL A 288 9.89 -0.35 10.71
CA VAL A 288 11.00 -0.91 11.50
C VAL A 288 11.89 0.24 11.94
N GLY A 289 11.77 0.61 13.22
CA GLY A 289 12.60 1.61 13.90
C GLY A 289 12.35 3.07 13.53
N GLY A 290 13.29 3.95 13.93
CA GLY A 290 13.32 5.38 13.60
C GLY A 290 12.20 6.21 14.21
N ALA A 291 11.65 5.78 15.35
CA ALA A 291 10.62 6.52 16.07
C ALA A 291 10.63 6.22 17.58
N ALA A 292 10.03 7.11 18.36
CA ALA A 292 9.82 6.96 19.79
C ALA A 292 9.11 5.63 20.11
N GLY A 293 9.60 4.93 21.12
CA GLY A 293 9.11 3.61 21.54
C GLY A 293 9.78 2.43 20.82
N THR A 294 10.53 2.65 19.73
CA THR A 294 11.23 1.57 19.02
C THR A 294 12.58 1.21 19.66
N ASN A 295 13.20 2.11 20.43
CA ASN A 295 14.58 1.96 20.91
C ASN A 295 15.59 1.72 19.76
N LEU A 296 15.26 2.23 18.57
CA LEU A 296 16.02 2.14 17.33
C LEU A 296 16.10 3.54 16.72
N GLN A 297 16.54 4.51 17.54
CA GLN A 297 16.63 5.93 17.20
C GLN A 297 18.10 6.35 17.09
N THR A 298 18.36 7.62 16.81
CA THR A 298 19.72 8.17 16.61
C THR A 298 20.69 7.79 17.73
N ALA A 299 20.21 7.74 18.97
CA ALA A 299 21.03 7.41 20.13
C ALA A 299 21.47 5.94 20.19
N GLN A 300 20.66 5.02 19.67
CA GLN A 300 20.97 3.57 19.68
C GLN A 300 21.61 3.12 18.37
N CYS A 301 21.16 3.69 17.26
CA CYS A 301 21.46 3.23 15.90
C CYS A 301 21.98 4.38 15.03
N PRO A 302 23.08 5.06 15.41
CA PRO A 302 23.64 6.13 14.59
C PRO A 302 24.01 5.61 13.20
N LYS A 303 24.13 6.51 12.22
CA LYS A 303 24.63 6.15 10.89
C LYS A 303 26.04 5.56 10.98
N LEU A 304 26.21 4.32 10.50
CA LEU A 304 27.47 3.59 10.51
C LEU A 304 27.80 3.02 9.12
N SER A 305 29.07 2.69 8.89
CA SER A 305 29.55 1.99 7.68
C SER A 305 29.46 0.46 7.78
N GLY A 306 28.96 -0.08 8.89
CA GLY A 306 28.83 -1.51 9.15
C GLY A 306 27.53 -1.85 9.90
N VAL A 307 27.35 -3.13 10.23
CA VAL A 307 26.17 -3.64 10.94
C VAL A 307 26.39 -3.56 12.44
N GLU A 308 25.53 -2.82 13.14
CA GLU A 308 25.42 -2.86 14.60
C GLU A 308 24.39 -3.93 14.98
N ASN A 309 24.81 -4.99 15.67
CA ASN A 309 23.95 -6.14 15.98
C ASN A 309 22.72 -5.75 16.81
N ASN A 310 22.83 -4.73 17.66
CA ASN A 310 21.70 -4.25 18.46
C ASN A 310 20.65 -3.47 17.64
N CYS A 311 20.98 -3.12 16.40
CA CYS A 311 20.09 -2.43 15.47
C CYS A 311 19.37 -3.36 14.49
N ILE A 312 19.68 -4.67 14.51
CA ILE A 312 18.96 -5.67 13.71
C ILE A 312 17.55 -5.83 14.27
N ALA A 313 16.56 -5.32 13.52
CA ALA A 313 15.26 -5.00 14.09
C ALA A 313 14.09 -5.88 13.59
N ALA A 314 14.22 -6.55 12.45
CA ALA A 314 13.23 -7.50 11.92
C ALA A 314 13.85 -8.37 10.81
N ALA A 315 13.31 -9.58 10.61
CA ALA A 315 13.72 -10.47 9.51
C ALA A 315 12.95 -10.16 8.22
N LEU A 316 11.66 -9.82 8.35
CA LEU A 316 10.77 -9.58 7.23
C LEU A 316 9.58 -8.70 7.65
N MET A 317 9.12 -7.78 6.80
CA MET A 317 7.95 -6.95 7.11
C MET A 317 6.64 -7.62 6.69
N LEU A 318 6.57 -8.15 5.46
CA LEU A 318 5.37 -8.80 4.94
C LEU A 318 5.73 -10.14 4.31
N HIS A 319 5.14 -11.22 4.81
CA HIS A 319 5.24 -12.56 4.27
C HIS A 319 3.87 -13.00 3.74
N LEU A 320 3.71 -13.02 2.42
CA LEU A 320 2.57 -13.70 1.79
C LEU A 320 2.92 -15.16 1.61
N THR A 321 2.19 -16.07 2.26
CA THR A 321 2.44 -17.51 2.10
C THR A 321 1.98 -18.01 0.73
N ARG A 322 2.45 -19.20 0.34
CA ARG A 322 2.36 -19.71 -1.03
C ARG A 322 0.95 -19.75 -1.61
N GLN A 323 -0.06 -20.07 -0.80
CA GLN A 323 -1.45 -20.19 -1.23
C GLN A 323 -2.30 -19.00 -0.79
N SER A 324 -1.69 -18.01 -0.15
CA SER A 324 -2.37 -16.82 0.34
C SER A 324 -2.74 -15.85 -0.79
N ALA A 325 -3.73 -15.01 -0.53
CA ALA A 325 -4.16 -13.92 -1.39
C ALA A 325 -4.81 -12.83 -0.54
N GLY A 326 -4.51 -11.57 -0.82
CA GLY A 326 -5.09 -10.42 -0.13
C GLY A 326 -5.01 -9.14 -0.96
N TYR A 327 -5.80 -8.15 -0.58
CA TYR A 327 -5.80 -6.80 -1.15
C TYR A 327 -5.03 -5.84 -0.24
N PHE A 328 -4.03 -5.13 -0.76
CA PHE A 328 -3.17 -4.28 0.05
C PHE A 328 -3.14 -2.88 -0.57
N GLU A 329 -3.64 -1.90 0.17
CA GLU A 329 -3.73 -0.52 -0.29
C GLU A 329 -3.21 0.43 0.77
N ASN A 330 -2.41 1.42 0.34
CA ASN A 330 -1.73 2.32 1.24
C ASN A 330 -0.99 1.58 2.38
N VAL A 331 -0.28 0.51 2.00
CA VAL A 331 0.58 -0.26 2.91
C VAL A 331 2.02 0.15 2.66
N TRP A 332 2.65 0.76 3.67
CA TRP A 332 4.04 1.16 3.57
C TRP A 332 4.92 0.25 4.43
N ALA A 333 5.75 -0.57 3.79
CA ALA A 333 6.79 -1.34 4.45
C ALA A 333 8.09 -0.54 4.45
N ARG A 334 8.43 0.08 5.59
CA ARG A 334 9.57 0.99 5.75
C ARG A 334 10.52 0.49 6.83
N VAL A 335 11.75 0.22 6.43
CA VAL A 335 12.90 0.28 7.36
C VAL A 335 13.33 1.74 7.45
N ALA A 336 13.48 2.25 8.67
CA ALA A 336 13.75 3.66 8.85
C ALA A 336 15.18 4.04 8.41
N ASP A 337 15.26 4.96 7.47
CA ASP A 337 16.51 5.58 6.99
C ASP A 337 16.96 6.78 7.85
N HIS A 338 16.04 7.32 8.65
CA HIS A 338 16.27 8.42 9.58
C HIS A 338 15.30 8.37 10.77
N ASP A 339 15.69 9.06 11.85
CA ASP A 339 14.91 9.23 13.07
C ASP A 339 13.84 10.31 12.91
N LEU A 340 12.58 9.88 12.89
CA LEU A 340 11.41 10.74 12.68
C LEU A 340 11.17 11.72 13.82
N ASP A 341 11.63 11.41 15.03
CA ASP A 341 11.34 12.17 16.23
C ASP A 341 12.51 13.10 16.62
N THR A 342 13.41 13.38 15.68
CA THR A 342 14.42 14.43 15.80
C THR A 342 14.16 15.56 14.79
N PRO A 343 14.27 16.85 15.19
CA PRO A 343 14.11 17.95 14.25
C PRO A 343 15.07 17.91 13.05
N ALA A 344 16.26 17.35 13.26
CA ALA A 344 17.28 17.22 12.22
C ALA A 344 17.02 16.05 11.25
N GLN A 345 16.06 15.17 11.55
CA GLN A 345 15.80 13.93 10.80
C GLN A 345 17.10 13.15 10.54
N THR A 346 17.84 12.93 11.62
CA THR A 346 19.19 12.38 11.56
C THR A 346 19.15 10.97 10.96
N GLN A 347 20.05 10.69 10.02
CA GLN A 347 20.18 9.36 9.42
C GLN A 347 20.60 8.31 10.45
N ILE A 348 20.04 7.11 10.34
CA ILE A 348 20.27 5.98 11.24
C ILE A 348 20.59 4.71 10.43
N SER A 349 21.12 3.69 11.10
CA SER A 349 21.43 2.39 10.50
C SER A 349 20.69 1.27 11.23
N ILE A 350 19.71 0.66 10.55
CA ILE A 350 18.83 -0.41 11.04
C ILE A 350 18.83 -1.57 10.05
#